data_AF-A0A0L8GBB0-F1
#
_entry.id   AF-A0A0L8GBB0-F1
#
_cell.length_a   1.000
_cell.length_b   1.000
_cell.length_c   1.000
_cell.angle_alpha   90.00
_cell.angle_beta   90.00
_cell.angle_gamma   90.00
#
_symmetry.space_group_name_H-M   'P 1'
#
loop_
_entity.id
_entity.type
_entity.pdbx_description
1 polymer ?
#
loop_
_entity_poly.entity_id
_entity_poly.type
_entity_poly.pdbx_seq_one_letter_code
_entity_poly.pdbx_strand_id
1 'polypeptide(L)'
;LSDKVSEERRKGHNVIVLGGDHSLGIGSVHGQIEAEKEKPVLLWIDAHSDINTPKTSPSGNAHGMPVAYLIEEMRNQLPEIQQFNWVNHSIKAKDLVYIGLRDIDVGEIQTMKNLGVKFFSMQEVEEY
;
A
#
# COMPACT_ATOMS: atom_id res chain seq x y z
N LEU A 1 6.55 -14.12 2.53
CA LEU A 1 5.37 -13.60 3.25
C LEU A 1 4.10 -13.80 2.45
N SER A 2 3.99 -13.22 1.25
CA SER A 2 2.81 -13.33 0.36
C SER A 2 2.24 -14.75 0.27
N ASP A 3 3.08 -15.74 -0.07
CA ASP A 3 2.63 -17.13 -0.22
C ASP A 3 1.97 -17.68 1.04
N LYS A 4 2.52 -17.36 2.21
CA LYS A 4 1.98 -17.82 3.49
C LYS A 4 0.64 -17.18 3.81
N VAL A 5 0.50 -15.88 3.53
CA VAL A 5 -0.79 -15.18 3.68
C VAL A 5 -1.82 -15.76 2.72
N SER A 6 -1.45 -15.97 1.46
CA SER A 6 -2.35 -16.53 0.45
C SER A 6 -2.80 -17.96 0.81
N GLU A 7 -1.87 -18.79 1.29
CA GLU A 7 -2.15 -20.15 1.75
C GLU A 7 -3.17 -20.17 2.90
N GLU A 8 -2.93 -19.40 3.95
CA GLU A 8 -3.85 -19.34 5.10
C GLU A 8 -5.19 -18.72 4.73
N ARG A 9 -5.19 -17.71 3.85
CA ARG A 9 -6.42 -17.10 3.39
C ARG A 9 -7.28 -18.06 2.56
N ARG A 10 -6.67 -18.87 1.68
CA ARG A 10 -7.35 -19.92 0.90
C ARG A 10 -7.95 -21.04 1.77
N LYS A 11 -7.44 -21.24 3.00
CA LYS A 11 -8.05 -22.14 4.00
C LYS A 11 -9.28 -21.53 4.68
N GLY A 12 -9.63 -20.28 4.39
CA GLY A 12 -10.75 -19.55 4.99
C GLY A 12 -10.38 -18.84 6.30
N HIS A 13 -9.10 -18.75 6.66
CA HIS A 13 -8.67 -18.04 7.87
C HIS A 13 -8.62 -16.53 7.65
N ASN A 14 -8.87 -15.76 8.70
CA ASN A 14 -8.49 -14.35 8.76
C ASN A 14 -7.03 -14.30 9.20
N VAL A 15 -6.18 -13.68 8.38
CA VAL A 15 -4.73 -13.68 8.58
C VAL A 15 -4.32 -12.42 9.30
N ILE A 16 -3.62 -12.57 10.42
CA ILE A 16 -3.00 -11.47 11.17
C ILE A 16 -1.48 -11.58 10.98
N VAL A 17 -0.87 -10.53 10.46
CA VAL A 17 0.58 -10.41 10.33
C VAL A 17 1.10 -9.51 11.46
N LEU A 18 1.90 -10.07 12.37
CA LEU A 18 2.59 -9.31 13.40
C LEU A 18 3.92 -8.80 12.83
N GLY A 19 4.15 -7.50 12.94
CA GLY A 19 5.11 -6.78 12.11
C GLY A 19 6.59 -6.99 12.42
N GLY A 20 7.39 -6.65 11.40
CA GLY A 20 8.58 -5.79 11.47
C GLY A 20 8.18 -4.41 10.93
N ASP A 21 8.97 -3.77 10.06
CA ASP A 21 8.58 -2.49 9.44
C ASP A 21 7.48 -2.63 8.36
N HIS A 22 6.95 -1.49 7.90
CA HIS A 22 5.78 -1.45 7.02
C HIS A 22 6.03 -1.96 5.60
N SER A 23 7.29 -2.21 5.20
CA SER A 23 7.58 -2.83 3.89
C SER A 23 6.94 -4.22 3.74
N LEU A 24 6.67 -4.91 4.85
CA LEU A 24 5.92 -6.16 4.88
C LEU A 24 4.49 -6.03 4.32
N GLY A 25 3.95 -4.80 4.27
CA GLY A 25 2.66 -4.48 3.68
C GLY A 25 2.54 -4.96 2.23
N ILE A 26 3.63 -4.90 1.44
CA ILE A 26 3.67 -5.43 0.06
C ILE A 26 3.29 -6.91 0.08
N GLY A 27 3.97 -7.71 0.90
CA GLY A 27 3.74 -9.15 0.97
C GLY A 27 2.39 -9.50 1.59
N SER A 28 1.96 -8.79 2.63
CA SER A 28 0.70 -9.05 3.32
C SER A 28 -0.51 -8.79 2.42
N VAL A 29 -0.58 -7.60 1.84
CA VAL A 29 -1.69 -7.20 0.97
C VAL A 29 -1.68 -8.02 -0.32
N HIS A 30 -0.52 -8.24 -0.94
CA HIS A 30 -0.43 -9.07 -2.15
C HIS A 30 -0.93 -10.50 -1.91
N GLY A 31 -0.51 -11.14 -0.81
CA GLY A 31 -0.95 -12.50 -0.50
C GLY A 31 -2.46 -12.61 -0.27
N GLN A 32 -3.06 -11.58 0.35
CA GLN A 32 -4.51 -11.47 0.52
C GLN A 32 -5.23 -11.40 -0.83
N ILE A 33 -4.79 -10.53 -1.73
CA ILE A 33 -5.41 -10.35 -3.06
C ILE A 33 -5.31 -11.64 -3.88
N GLU A 34 -4.15 -12.29 -3.90
CA GLU A 34 -3.93 -13.54 -4.65
C GLU A 34 -4.76 -14.73 -4.16
N ALA A 35 -5.34 -14.63 -2.96
CA ALA A 35 -6.24 -15.64 -2.42
C ALA A 35 -7.72 -15.40 -2.76
N GLU A 36 -8.10 -14.20 -3.20
CA GLU A 36 -9.49 -13.80 -3.38
C GLU A 36 -9.86 -13.59 -4.86
N LYS A 37 -11.12 -13.90 -5.21
CA LYS A 37 -11.64 -13.68 -6.57
C LYS A 37 -12.02 -12.22 -6.80
N GLU A 38 -12.53 -11.58 -5.75
CA GLU A 38 -12.90 -10.18 -5.73
C GLU A 38 -11.79 -9.41 -5.03
N LYS A 39 -11.42 -8.26 -5.58
CA LYS A 39 -10.36 -7.42 -5.02
C LYS A 39 -10.91 -6.67 -3.79
N PRO A 40 -10.24 -6.73 -2.63
CA PRO A 40 -10.67 -6.02 -1.44
C PRO A 40 -10.44 -4.51 -1.56
N VAL A 41 -11.11 -3.74 -0.71
CA VAL A 41 -10.75 -2.34 -0.42
C VAL A 41 -9.62 -2.34 0.61
N LEU A 42 -8.58 -1.54 0.36
CA LEU A 42 -7.46 -1.35 1.27
C LEU A 42 -7.70 -0.12 2.16
N LEU A 43 -7.81 -0.35 3.47
CA LEU A 43 -7.78 0.72 4.47
C LEU A 43 -6.34 0.82 5.00
N TRP A 44 -5.69 1.95 4.77
CA TRP A 44 -4.33 2.23 5.23
C TRP A 44 -4.38 3.25 6.38
N ILE A 45 -4.16 2.77 7.60
CA ILE A 45 -4.27 3.58 8.81
C ILE A 45 -2.87 3.91 9.29
N ASP A 46 -2.41 5.12 9.00
CA ASP A 46 -1.03 5.52 9.25
C ASP A 46 -0.88 7.06 9.30
N ALA A 47 0.20 7.53 9.91
CA ALA A 47 0.63 8.93 9.84
C ALA A 47 1.16 9.30 8.45
N HIS A 48 1.78 8.34 7.77
CA HIS A 48 2.43 8.45 6.46
C HIS A 48 1.57 7.80 5.36
N SER A 49 1.73 8.20 4.11
CA SER A 49 0.99 7.55 3.01
C SER A 49 1.69 6.31 2.44
N ASP A 50 2.98 6.15 2.72
CA ASP A 50 3.79 5.02 2.28
C ASP A 50 3.72 4.75 0.77
N ILE A 51 3.53 5.82 -0.01
CA ILE A 51 3.27 5.78 -1.47
C ILE A 51 4.41 6.39 -2.27
N ASN A 52 5.57 6.63 -1.64
CA ASN A 52 6.74 7.02 -2.39
C ASN A 52 7.14 5.92 -3.38
N THR A 53 7.62 6.35 -4.54
CA THR A 53 8.43 5.52 -5.44
C THR A 53 9.92 5.67 -5.07
N PRO A 54 10.81 4.78 -5.55
CA PRO A 54 12.25 4.97 -5.38
C PRO A 54 12.80 6.30 -5.93
N LYS A 55 12.07 6.96 -6.83
CA LYS A 55 12.43 8.28 -7.39
C LYS A 55 11.97 9.46 -6.55
N THR A 56 10.91 9.28 -5.76
CA THR A 56 10.24 10.37 -5.01
C THR A 56 10.60 10.36 -3.52
N SER A 57 11.01 9.20 -2.99
CA SER A 57 11.42 9.08 -1.60
C SER A 57 12.65 9.95 -1.28
N PRO A 58 12.60 10.77 -0.21
CA PRO A 58 13.75 11.55 0.25
C PRO A 58 14.79 10.70 1.00
N SER A 59 14.37 9.57 1.59
CA SER A 59 15.23 8.72 2.43
C SER A 59 15.77 7.49 1.70
N GLY A 60 15.07 7.01 0.67
CA GLY A 60 15.34 5.73 0.02
C GLY A 60 14.91 4.51 0.85
N ASN A 61 14.24 4.71 2.00
CA ASN A 61 13.80 3.61 2.84
C ASN A 61 12.54 2.93 2.27
N ALA A 62 12.60 1.61 2.09
CA ALA A 62 11.53 0.84 1.46
C ALA A 62 10.20 0.83 2.26
N HIS A 63 10.24 1.05 3.58
CA HIS A 63 9.03 1.08 4.41
C HIS A 63 8.05 2.21 4.05
N GLY A 64 8.52 3.29 3.40
CA GLY A 64 7.68 4.39 2.93
C GLY A 64 7.24 4.24 1.46
N MET A 65 7.47 3.07 0.86
CA MET A 65 7.11 2.76 -0.53
C MET A 65 6.08 1.64 -0.74
N PRO A 66 5.61 0.86 0.26
CA PRO A 66 4.85 -0.36 0.00
C PRO A 66 3.57 -0.13 -0.79
N VAL A 67 2.87 1.00 -0.58
CA VAL A 67 1.61 1.27 -1.30
C VAL A 67 1.87 1.51 -2.78
N ALA A 68 2.98 2.17 -3.15
CA ALA A 68 3.30 2.40 -4.56
C ALA A 68 3.39 1.09 -5.36
N TYR A 69 3.96 0.03 -4.76
CA TYR A 69 4.08 -1.31 -5.34
C TYR A 69 2.76 -2.10 -5.39
N LEU A 70 1.69 -1.61 -4.76
CA LEU A 70 0.39 -2.29 -4.75
C LEU A 70 -0.61 -1.65 -5.72
N ILE A 71 -0.41 -0.38 -6.08
CA ILE A 71 -1.35 0.40 -6.89
C ILE A 71 -1.16 0.17 -8.40
N GLU A 72 -2.24 -0.24 -9.07
CA GLU A 72 -2.30 -0.57 -10.50
C GLU A 72 -1.86 0.62 -11.38
N GLU A 73 -2.36 1.81 -11.07
CA GLU A 73 -2.08 3.06 -11.80
C GLU A 73 -0.62 3.54 -11.66
N MET A 74 0.13 3.00 -10.70
CA MET A 74 1.54 3.35 -10.45
C MET A 74 2.53 2.40 -11.13
N ARG A 75 2.08 1.28 -11.69
CA ARG A 75 2.94 0.24 -12.28
C ARG A 75 4.00 0.78 -13.25
N ASN A 76 3.62 1.73 -14.10
CA ASN A 76 4.52 2.30 -15.13
C ASN A 76 5.45 3.41 -14.59
N GLN A 77 5.25 3.84 -13.35
CA GLN A 77 6.06 4.88 -12.69
C GLN A 77 7.20 4.30 -11.86
N LEU A 78 7.10 3.01 -11.52
CA LEU A 78 8.10 2.28 -10.75
C LEU A 78 9.26 1.82 -11.62
N PRO A 79 10.50 1.86 -11.11
CA PRO A 79 11.63 1.25 -11.80
C PRO A 79 11.45 -0.27 -11.84
N GLU A 80 11.97 -0.91 -12.89
CA GLU A 80 12.07 -2.36 -12.94
C GLU A 80 13.12 -2.82 -11.93
N ILE A 81 12.67 -3.47 -10.85
CA ILE A 81 13.53 -4.06 -9.83
C ILE A 81 13.24 -5.55 -9.81
N GLN A 82 14.22 -6.35 -10.23
CA GLN A 82 14.08 -7.80 -10.41
C GLN A 82 13.47 -8.49 -9.17
N GLN A 83 13.84 -8.05 -7.97
CA GLN A 83 13.39 -8.58 -6.69
C GLN A 83 11.90 -8.30 -6.41
N PHE A 84 11.26 -7.38 -7.13
CA PHE A 84 9.83 -7.02 -7.00
C PHE A 84 9.00 -7.43 -8.22
N ASN A 85 9.57 -8.11 -9.22
CA ASN A 85 8.84 -8.53 -10.42
C ASN A 85 7.69 -9.52 -10.16
N TRP A 86 7.66 -10.15 -8.97
CA TRP A 86 6.58 -11.02 -8.53
C TRP A 86 5.34 -10.25 -8.07
N VAL A 87 5.46 -8.94 -7.79
CA VAL A 87 4.36 -8.14 -7.26
C VAL A 87 3.39 -7.77 -8.39
N ASN A 88 2.17 -8.26 -8.30
CA ASN A 88 1.10 -7.87 -9.20
C ASN A 88 0.35 -6.64 -8.65
N HIS A 89 0.58 -5.47 -9.24
CA HIS A 89 -0.08 -4.20 -8.90
C HIS A 89 -1.60 -4.28 -9.14
N SER A 90 -2.35 -4.62 -8.09
CA SER A 90 -3.73 -5.09 -8.23
C SER A 90 -4.75 -4.24 -7.49
N ILE A 91 -4.34 -3.31 -6.63
CA ILE A 91 -5.26 -2.36 -5.98
C ILE A 91 -5.46 -1.17 -6.90
N LYS A 92 -6.69 -0.80 -7.18
CA LYS A 92 -6.98 0.45 -7.90
C LYS A 92 -6.93 1.60 -6.90
N ALA A 93 -6.49 2.77 -7.33
CA ALA A 93 -6.44 3.97 -6.47
C ALA A 93 -7.78 4.29 -5.80
N LYS A 94 -8.91 4.03 -6.49
CA LYS A 94 -10.27 4.22 -5.94
C LYS A 94 -10.64 3.25 -4.80
N ASP A 95 -9.94 2.13 -4.70
CA ASP A 95 -10.15 1.06 -3.73
C ASP A 95 -9.14 1.18 -2.55
N LEU A 96 -8.45 2.32 -2.44
CA LEU A 96 -7.57 2.69 -1.34
C LEU A 96 -8.17 3.87 -0.56
N VAL A 97 -8.21 3.74 0.76
CA VAL A 97 -8.57 4.84 1.68
C VAL A 97 -7.53 4.97 2.77
N TYR A 98 -7.02 6.19 2.96
CA TYR A 98 -6.14 6.51 4.08
C TYR A 98 -6.89 7.08 5.27
N ILE A 99 -6.40 6.78 6.48
CA ILE A 99 -6.91 7.36 7.73
C ILE A 99 -5.72 7.71 8.63
N GLY A 100 -5.69 8.94 9.16
CA GLY A 100 -4.73 9.39 10.16
C GLY A 100 -3.51 10.12 9.62
N LEU A 101 -3.52 10.48 8.34
CA LEU A 101 -2.39 11.15 7.69
C LEU A 101 -2.08 12.49 8.35
N ARG A 102 -0.80 12.75 8.61
CA ARG A 102 -0.30 13.99 9.22
C ARG A 102 1.15 14.31 8.91
N ASP A 103 1.90 13.38 8.34
CA ASP A 103 3.31 13.54 7.97
C ASP A 103 3.49 12.93 6.58
N ILE A 104 3.47 13.76 5.54
CA ILE A 104 3.45 13.32 4.14
C ILE A 104 4.51 14.08 3.36
N ASP A 105 5.32 13.36 2.59
CA ASP A 105 6.32 13.96 1.72
C ASP A 105 5.69 14.74 0.56
N VAL A 106 6.40 15.73 0.02
CA VAL A 106 5.94 16.51 -1.16
C VAL A 106 5.66 15.60 -2.36
N GLY A 107 6.49 14.57 -2.58
CA GLY A 107 6.31 13.60 -3.66
C GLY A 107 5.06 12.73 -3.49
N GLU A 108 4.76 12.37 -2.25
CA GLU A 108 3.56 11.62 -1.90
C GLU A 108 2.29 12.46 -2.09
N ILE A 109 2.28 13.72 -1.64
CA ILE A 109 1.15 14.64 -1.84
C ILE A 109 0.78 14.74 -3.33
N GLN A 110 1.78 14.90 -4.21
CA GLN A 110 1.54 14.98 -5.65
C GLN A 110 0.99 13.67 -6.20
N THR A 111 1.53 12.54 -5.75
CA THR A 111 1.10 11.20 -6.16
C THR A 111 -0.36 10.96 -5.76
N MET A 112 -0.71 11.23 -4.50
CA MET A 112 -2.07 11.11 -3.98
C MET A 112 -3.06 11.98 -4.76
N LYS A 113 -2.71 13.25 -5.04
CA LYS A 113 -3.55 14.15 -5.84
C LYS A 113 -3.77 13.65 -7.26
N ASN A 114 -2.72 13.15 -7.91
CA ASN A 114 -2.80 12.64 -9.28
C ASN A 114 -3.67 11.38 -9.37
N LEU A 115 -3.60 10.52 -8.35
CA LEU A 115 -4.38 9.30 -8.28
C LEU A 115 -5.83 9.53 -7.81
N GLY A 116 -6.11 10.67 -7.18
CA GLY A 116 -7.43 10.97 -6.62
C GLY A 116 -7.82 10.02 -5.48
N VAL A 117 -6.83 9.60 -4.67
CA VAL A 117 -7.08 8.68 -3.54
C VAL A 117 -7.93 9.36 -2.47
N LYS A 118 -8.80 8.58 -1.83
CA LYS A 118 -9.58 9.06 -0.70
C LYS A 118 -8.73 9.01 0.57
N PHE A 119 -8.78 10.06 1.38
CA PHE A 119 -8.09 10.09 2.66
C PHE A 119 -8.91 10.85 3.70
N PHE A 120 -8.63 10.55 4.96
CA PHE A 120 -9.07 11.28 6.13
C PHE A 120 -7.81 11.58 6.96
N SER A 121 -7.31 12.80 6.88
CA SER A 121 -6.18 13.30 7.66
C SER A 121 -6.51 13.37 9.16
N MET A 122 -5.52 13.57 10.02
CA MET A 122 -5.80 13.79 11.45
C MET A 122 -6.70 14.99 11.70
N GLN A 123 -6.61 16.05 10.88
CA GLN A 123 -7.50 17.19 10.98
C GLN A 123 -8.96 16.75 10.77
N GLU A 124 -9.24 15.99 9.72
CA GLU A 124 -10.59 15.48 9.46
C GLU A 124 -11.05 14.52 10.56
N VAL A 125 -10.15 13.70 11.12
CA VAL A 125 -10.47 12.80 12.23
C VAL A 125 -10.85 13.58 13.50
N GLU A 126 -10.15 14.68 13.81
CA GLU A 126 -10.42 15.52 14.99
C GLU A 126 -11.73 16.31 14.88
N GLU A 127 -12.22 16.54 13.66
CA GLU A 127 -13.48 17.24 13.40
C GLU A 127 -14.73 16.36 13.66
N TYR A 128 -14.58 15.05 13.90
CA TYR A 128 -15.68 14.09 14.19
C TYR A 128 -15.59 13.51 15.62
#